data_AF-A0A4P5UM51-F1
#
_entry.id   AF-A0A4P5UM51-F1
#
_cell.length_a   1.000
_cell.length_b   1.000
_cell.length_c   1.000
_cell.angle_alpha   90.00
_cell.angle_beta   90.00
_cell.angle_gamma   90.00
#
_symmetry.space_group_name_H-M   'P 1'
#
loop_
_entity.id
_entity.type
_entity.pdbx_description
1 polymer ?
#
loop_
_entity_poly.entity_id
_entity_poly.type
_entity_poly.pdbx_seq_one_letter_code
_entity_poly.pdbx_strand_id
1 'polypeptide(L)'
;MPKKRNIILSLLILSLLGVISARDIKASSFPKSTQFTPSSPEVVVTNAQRVANSLNTWTDGNMGFYRYSGENRVAAANGAQTAITTSSGSTFLNSVITSATAIASMKEAVNYAAGGPIYNDTANNRLLMFYHAENNTSGGFWASIGMAVSTNGGANWTDLGRIIKPNIEISSPNNVSSVDVMGAPYIIKDGYFYVYFRDTIDTGTIGGSAVNLAVARASVADVINAANTGDVTAFQKYYGGSFSQPGLGGYSQNIAVGYPPIRWCDIIQLQQIGRYAIVFTTDSSGQYTMGIGTTEDGLGWYPAAQLGDFTTRELIYITASSDNYSNQRVVPASSNEFYIYRTNSVDSVNRWTDTFIEKLTVSFTGNPASPSSNTSATLAPTGREQVYLAIVAAAVISATIIIVAFGLSRYNKPKQK
;
A
#
# COMPACT_ATOMS: atom_id res chain seq x y z
N MET A 1 7.73 -67.11 26.11
CA MET A 1 8.00 -65.66 26.08
C MET A 1 8.83 -65.32 24.84
N PRO A 2 8.28 -64.55 23.90
CA PRO A 2 9.14 -63.59 23.19
C PRO A 2 8.41 -62.24 23.00
N LYS A 3 8.96 -61.19 23.60
CA LYS A 3 8.75 -59.80 23.19
C LYS A 3 10.13 -59.21 22.97
N LYS A 4 10.40 -58.73 21.75
CA LYS A 4 11.29 -57.60 21.40
C LYS A 4 11.67 -57.67 19.92
N ARG A 5 10.74 -57.33 19.05
CA ARG A 5 11.01 -56.71 17.74
C ARG A 5 9.81 -55.81 17.47
N ASN A 6 10.02 -54.49 17.60
CA ASN A 6 9.21 -53.38 17.03
C ASN A 6 9.52 -52.04 17.75
N ILE A 7 10.79 -51.67 17.88
CA ILE A 7 11.21 -50.30 18.29
C ILE A 7 12.39 -49.83 17.41
N ILE A 8 12.36 -50.14 16.11
CA ILE A 8 13.36 -49.64 15.15
C ILE A 8 12.71 -48.87 13.98
N LEU A 9 11.37 -48.85 13.87
CA LEU A 9 10.69 -48.15 12.78
C LEU A 9 10.30 -46.69 13.11
N SER A 10 10.36 -46.26 14.37
CA SER A 10 9.96 -44.90 14.78
C SER A 10 11.12 -43.90 14.84
N LEU A 11 12.37 -44.35 14.69
CA LEU A 11 13.57 -43.49 14.75
C LEU A 11 14.18 -43.19 13.37
N LEU A 12 13.70 -43.83 12.29
CA LEU A 12 14.16 -43.57 10.92
C LEU A 12 13.29 -42.56 10.14
N ILE A 13 12.12 -42.19 10.68
CA ILE A 13 11.22 -41.20 10.05
C ILE A 13 11.52 -39.78 10.57
N LEU A 14 12.18 -39.63 11.73
CA LEU A 14 12.60 -38.34 12.26
C LEU A 14 13.93 -37.82 11.66
N SER A 15 14.72 -38.67 11.00
CA SER A 15 15.98 -38.27 10.35
C SER A 15 15.84 -37.94 8.87
N LEU A 16 14.64 -38.04 8.28
CA LEU A 16 14.37 -37.68 6.89
C LEU A 16 13.69 -36.29 6.71
N LEU A 17 13.55 -35.54 7.80
CA LEU A 17 13.01 -34.17 7.83
C LEU A 17 14.07 -33.09 8.13
N GLY A 18 15.31 -33.49 8.36
CA GLY A 18 16.45 -32.58 8.47
C GLY A 18 17.29 -32.67 7.21
N VAL A 19 17.66 -31.53 6.63
CA VAL A 19 18.36 -31.39 5.34
C VAL A 19 17.42 -31.40 4.11
N ILE A 20 16.35 -30.60 4.14
CA ILE A 20 16.19 -29.66 3.03
C ILE A 20 17.27 -28.61 3.27
N SER A 21 18.46 -28.89 2.75
CA SER A 21 19.46 -27.86 2.47
C SER A 21 18.70 -26.69 1.85
N ALA A 22 18.89 -25.50 2.41
CA ALA A 22 18.66 -24.26 1.72
C ALA A 22 19.47 -24.34 0.42
N ARG A 23 18.91 -25.01 -0.59
CA ARG A 23 19.37 -24.93 -1.95
C ARG A 23 19.25 -23.47 -2.25
N ASP A 24 20.40 -22.86 -2.47
CA ASP A 24 20.56 -21.56 -3.06
C ASP A 24 19.35 -21.24 -3.91
N ILE A 25 18.41 -20.46 -3.36
CA ILE A 25 17.75 -19.46 -4.18
C ILE A 25 18.94 -18.65 -4.62
N LYS A 26 19.53 -19.03 -5.76
CA LYS A 26 20.36 -18.14 -6.52
C LYS A 26 19.48 -16.92 -6.60
N ALA A 27 19.82 -15.89 -5.83
CA ALA A 27 19.39 -14.54 -6.09
C ALA A 27 19.64 -14.41 -7.58
N SER A 28 18.58 -14.54 -8.37
CA SER A 28 18.63 -14.37 -9.81
C SER A 28 19.34 -13.05 -9.95
N SER A 29 20.57 -13.10 -10.48
CA SER A 29 21.51 -11.99 -10.47
C SER A 29 20.76 -10.73 -10.86
N PHE A 30 20.42 -9.92 -9.86
CA PHE A 30 19.49 -8.82 -10.02
C PHE A 30 20.06 -7.91 -11.11
N PRO A 31 19.29 -7.50 -12.13
CA PRO A 31 19.79 -6.48 -13.04
C PRO A 31 20.15 -5.26 -12.20
N LYS A 32 21.47 -5.01 -12.14
CA LYS A 32 22.08 -3.92 -11.40
C LYS A 32 21.41 -2.60 -11.80
N SER A 33 21.09 -1.87 -10.74
CA SER A 33 21.07 -0.41 -10.62
C SER A 33 20.09 0.35 -11.50
N THR A 34 18.82 0.43 -11.07
CA THR A 34 18.19 1.74 -11.14
C THR A 34 18.87 2.61 -10.10
N GLN A 35 19.54 3.67 -10.53
CA GLN A 35 20.15 4.66 -9.65
C GLN A 35 19.22 5.85 -9.54
N PHE A 36 19.08 6.37 -8.32
CA PHE A 36 18.31 7.56 -8.03
C PHE A 36 19.24 8.61 -7.41
N THR A 37 19.12 9.84 -7.87
CA THR A 37 19.90 10.96 -7.37
C THR A 37 18.93 12.07 -6.97
N PRO A 38 18.64 12.23 -5.67
CA PRO A 38 17.81 13.34 -5.21
C PRO A 38 18.59 14.65 -5.24
N SER A 39 17.93 15.75 -5.60
CA SER A 39 18.40 17.10 -5.35
C SER A 39 18.35 17.42 -3.85
N SER A 40 18.96 18.54 -3.46
CA SER A 40 18.65 19.16 -2.17
C SER A 40 17.15 19.48 -2.07
N PRO A 41 16.52 19.33 -0.90
CA PRO A 41 15.13 19.77 -0.68
C PRO A 41 14.97 21.28 -0.89
N GLU A 42 13.89 21.66 -1.56
CA GLU A 42 13.45 23.04 -1.78
C GLU A 42 12.15 23.28 -1.02
N VAL A 43 12.07 24.32 -0.18
CA VAL A 43 10.79 24.73 0.44
C VAL A 43 9.91 25.38 -0.62
N VAL A 44 8.81 24.74 -0.97
CA VAL A 44 7.85 25.21 -1.99
C VAL A 44 6.62 25.88 -1.39
N VAL A 45 6.29 25.59 -0.13
CA VAL A 45 5.26 26.30 0.65
C VAL A 45 5.71 26.45 2.09
N THR A 46 5.85 27.67 2.56
CA THR A 46 6.15 27.97 3.96
C THR A 46 4.91 27.82 4.85
N ASN A 47 5.13 27.63 6.15
CA ASN A 47 4.05 27.65 7.15
C ASN A 47 3.22 28.95 7.09
N ALA A 48 3.88 30.11 6.93
CA ALA A 48 3.23 31.41 6.84
C ALA A 48 2.33 31.52 5.60
N GLN A 49 2.80 31.06 4.43
CA GLN A 49 1.97 31.02 3.21
C GLN A 49 0.76 30.12 3.40
N ARG A 50 0.94 28.94 4.00
CA ARG A 50 -0.13 27.98 4.26
C ARG A 50 -1.22 28.59 5.17
N VAL A 51 -0.83 29.17 6.30
CA VAL A 51 -1.75 29.85 7.24
C VAL A 51 -2.46 31.03 6.57
N ALA A 52 -1.73 31.87 5.83
CA ALA A 52 -2.32 33.01 5.10
C ALA A 52 -3.37 32.59 4.06
N ASN A 53 -3.29 31.35 3.59
CA ASN A 53 -4.23 30.76 2.62
C ASN A 53 -5.30 29.86 3.27
N SER A 54 -5.46 29.89 4.59
CA SER A 54 -6.43 29.06 5.35
C SER A 54 -6.24 27.55 5.17
N LEU A 55 -5.00 27.11 4.92
CA LEU A 55 -4.64 25.71 4.71
C LEU A 55 -4.15 25.05 6.02
N ASN A 56 -4.97 25.13 7.08
CA ASN A 56 -4.62 24.88 8.49
C ASN A 56 -3.96 23.53 8.84
N THR A 57 -4.16 22.48 8.05
CA THR A 57 -3.56 21.15 8.24
C THR A 57 -3.12 20.53 6.91
N TRP A 58 -2.90 21.36 5.89
CA TRP A 58 -2.51 20.90 4.56
C TRP A 58 -0.99 20.65 4.48
N THR A 59 -0.49 19.54 3.93
CA THR A 59 -1.21 18.41 3.29
C THR A 59 -1.26 17.21 4.24
N ASP A 60 -2.44 16.89 4.79
CA ASP A 60 -2.64 15.75 5.73
C ASP A 60 -2.85 14.42 4.99
N GLY A 61 -1.93 14.08 4.08
CA GLY A 61 -2.02 12.88 3.24
C GLY A 61 -1.31 13.05 1.89
N ASN A 62 -1.37 12.00 1.05
CA ASN A 62 -0.89 12.10 -0.33
C ASN A 62 -1.65 13.19 -1.08
N MET A 63 -0.97 13.92 -1.96
CA MET A 63 -1.56 14.86 -2.90
C MET A 63 -1.94 14.18 -4.22
N GLY A 64 -2.87 14.79 -4.95
CA GLY A 64 -3.14 14.46 -6.35
C GLY A 64 -3.06 15.67 -7.24
N PHE A 65 -2.36 15.49 -8.34
CA PHE A 65 -2.06 16.49 -9.33
C PHE A 65 -2.86 16.16 -10.57
N TYR A 66 -3.59 17.14 -11.08
CA TYR A 66 -4.44 16.94 -12.25
C TYR A 66 -4.54 18.24 -13.05
N ARG A 67 -4.92 18.12 -14.33
CA ARG A 67 -5.22 19.26 -15.19
C ARG A 67 -6.72 19.39 -15.39
N TYR A 68 -7.26 20.58 -15.19
CA TYR A 68 -8.68 20.87 -15.41
C TYR A 68 -8.84 22.26 -16.02
N SER A 69 -9.60 22.36 -17.13
CA SER A 69 -9.82 23.62 -17.85
C SER A 69 -8.54 24.40 -18.18
N GLY A 70 -7.44 23.69 -18.49
CA GLY A 70 -6.15 24.29 -18.82
C GLY A 70 -5.27 24.68 -17.62
N GLU A 71 -5.75 24.51 -16.39
CA GLU A 71 -5.01 24.80 -15.16
C GLU A 71 -4.42 23.54 -14.54
N ASN A 72 -3.24 23.67 -13.96
CA ASN A 72 -2.63 22.66 -13.11
C ASN A 72 -3.17 22.82 -11.69
N ARG A 73 -3.76 21.76 -11.15
CA ARG A 73 -4.39 21.75 -9.82
C ARG A 73 -3.79 20.68 -8.92
N VAL A 74 -3.82 20.94 -7.63
CA VAL A 74 -3.40 20.01 -6.57
C VAL A 74 -4.55 19.83 -5.60
N ALA A 75 -4.98 18.59 -5.38
CA ALA A 75 -5.89 18.19 -4.32
C ALA A 75 -5.10 17.59 -3.17
N ALA A 76 -5.40 18.00 -1.93
CA ALA A 76 -4.88 17.33 -0.76
C ALA A 76 -5.80 17.55 0.44
N ALA A 77 -5.70 16.66 1.42
CA ALA A 77 -6.37 16.83 2.70
C ALA A 77 -5.89 18.09 3.42
N ASN A 78 -6.84 18.82 3.97
CA ASN A 78 -6.68 19.94 4.90
C ASN A 78 -7.55 19.61 6.12
N GLY A 79 -7.16 18.54 6.83
CA GLY A 79 -7.94 17.93 7.90
C GLY A 79 -9.02 17.04 7.29
N ALA A 80 -10.19 16.95 7.92
CA ALA A 80 -11.30 16.12 7.44
C ALA A 80 -12.00 16.66 6.16
N GLN A 81 -11.32 17.50 5.39
CA GLN A 81 -11.80 18.15 4.18
C GLN A 81 -10.69 18.21 3.15
N THR A 82 -11.03 18.35 1.87
CA THR A 82 -10.06 18.49 0.78
C THR A 82 -9.90 19.95 0.38
N ALA A 83 -8.66 20.41 0.28
CA ALA A 83 -8.30 21.67 -0.36
C ALA A 83 -7.89 21.44 -1.82
N ILE A 84 -8.27 22.37 -2.70
CA ILE A 84 -7.81 22.43 -4.09
C ILE A 84 -7.05 23.73 -4.29
N THR A 85 -5.82 23.62 -4.79
CA THR A 85 -4.96 24.76 -5.12
C THR A 85 -4.54 24.71 -6.59
N THR A 86 -4.05 25.81 -7.13
CA THR A 86 -3.41 25.85 -8.45
C THR A 86 -1.89 25.91 -8.31
N SER A 87 -1.20 25.35 -9.31
CA SER A 87 0.23 25.49 -9.51
C SER A 87 0.50 26.08 -10.89
N SER A 88 1.54 26.91 -11.03
CA SER A 88 1.93 27.51 -12.31
C SER A 88 3.44 27.72 -12.39
N GLY A 89 4.07 27.20 -13.44
CA GLY A 89 5.52 27.32 -13.65
C GLY A 89 6.31 26.82 -12.44
N SER A 90 7.09 27.69 -11.82
CA SER A 90 7.85 27.40 -10.60
C SER A 90 7.06 27.59 -9.30
N THR A 91 5.84 28.13 -9.35
CA THR A 91 5.02 28.41 -8.17
C THR A 91 4.12 27.22 -7.85
N PHE A 92 4.41 26.53 -6.74
CA PHE A 92 3.63 25.36 -6.30
C PHE A 92 2.25 25.73 -5.75
N LEU A 93 2.18 26.74 -4.88
CA LEU A 93 0.93 27.31 -4.36
C LEU A 93 0.70 28.68 -5.00
N ASN A 94 0.02 28.70 -6.14
CA ASN A 94 -0.28 29.93 -6.89
C ASN A 94 -1.59 30.58 -6.42
N SER A 95 -2.65 29.79 -6.23
CA SER A 95 -3.92 30.25 -5.65
C SER A 95 -4.67 29.11 -4.97
N VAL A 96 -5.60 29.45 -4.06
CA VAL A 96 -6.55 28.49 -3.46
C VAL A 96 -7.88 28.60 -4.19
N ILE A 97 -8.35 27.49 -4.75
CA ILE A 97 -9.70 27.39 -5.34
C ILE A 97 -10.72 27.12 -4.24
N THR A 98 -10.40 26.17 -3.37
CA THR A 98 -11.15 25.87 -2.15
C THR A 98 -10.17 25.40 -1.08
N SER A 99 -10.28 25.94 0.13
CA SER A 99 -9.47 25.50 1.26
C SER A 99 -10.08 24.30 1.99
N ALA A 100 -11.36 24.02 1.77
CA ALA A 100 -12.13 23.11 2.60
C ALA A 100 -13.40 22.62 1.89
N THR A 101 -13.32 21.43 1.30
CA THR A 101 -14.48 20.74 0.70
C THR A 101 -14.67 19.38 1.35
N ALA A 102 -15.80 19.18 2.02
CA ALA A 102 -16.16 17.87 2.54
C ALA A 102 -16.61 16.93 1.41
N ILE A 103 -16.39 15.64 1.58
CA ILE A 103 -17.01 14.62 0.72
C ILE A 103 -18.48 14.52 1.13
N ALA A 104 -19.38 14.80 0.20
CA ALA A 104 -20.81 14.82 0.45
C ALA A 104 -21.43 13.42 0.32
N SER A 105 -22.62 13.27 0.92
CA SER A 105 -23.45 12.06 0.81
C SER A 105 -22.74 10.77 1.21
N MET A 106 -21.93 10.83 2.28
CA MET A 106 -21.20 9.68 2.82
C MET A 106 -22.12 8.48 3.02
N LYS A 107 -21.78 7.35 2.40
CA LYS A 107 -22.53 6.07 2.49
C LYS A 107 -22.33 5.39 3.83
N GLU A 108 -21.20 5.62 4.48
CA GLU A 108 -20.88 5.14 5.82
C GLU A 108 -20.44 6.33 6.70
N ALA A 109 -20.85 6.34 7.97
CA ALA A 109 -20.46 7.38 8.91
C ALA A 109 -18.98 7.26 9.29
N VAL A 110 -18.26 8.38 9.19
CA VAL A 110 -16.83 8.51 9.50
C VAL A 110 -16.54 9.81 10.21
N ASN A 111 -15.45 9.85 10.98
CA ASN A 111 -14.99 11.03 11.69
C ASN A 111 -14.07 11.90 10.82
N TYR A 112 -13.38 11.27 9.86
CA TYR A 112 -12.50 11.92 8.91
C TYR A 112 -12.75 11.32 7.52
N ALA A 113 -12.76 12.16 6.49
CA ALA A 113 -12.78 11.74 5.09
C ALA A 113 -12.14 12.81 4.19
N ALA A 114 -10.89 12.59 3.81
CA ALA A 114 -10.18 13.46 2.89
C ALA A 114 -9.10 12.68 2.15
N GLY A 115 -8.59 13.25 1.07
CA GLY A 115 -7.54 12.58 0.31
C GLY A 115 -6.89 13.50 -0.69
N GLY A 116 -6.10 12.88 -1.55
CA GLY A 116 -5.46 13.59 -2.63
C GLY A 116 -5.21 12.72 -3.84
N PRO A 117 -4.90 11.41 -3.80
CA PRO A 117 -4.67 10.68 -5.04
C PRO A 117 -5.87 10.76 -5.99
N ILE A 118 -5.67 11.47 -7.11
CA ILE A 118 -6.69 11.70 -8.13
C ILE A 118 -6.37 10.85 -9.35
N TYR A 119 -7.39 10.23 -9.93
CA TYR A 119 -7.41 9.75 -11.30
C TYR A 119 -8.29 10.68 -12.15
N ASN A 120 -7.75 11.13 -13.29
CA ASN A 120 -8.46 11.99 -14.22
C ASN A 120 -9.12 11.12 -15.31
N ASP A 121 -10.43 10.90 -15.18
CA ASP A 121 -11.25 10.20 -16.17
C ASP A 121 -11.69 11.20 -17.24
N THR A 122 -10.77 11.44 -18.19
CA THR A 122 -10.96 12.41 -19.28
C THR A 122 -12.09 12.00 -20.23
N ALA A 123 -12.35 10.69 -20.38
CA ALA A 123 -13.42 10.18 -21.23
C ALA A 123 -14.81 10.57 -20.71
N ASN A 124 -14.98 10.66 -19.39
CA ASN A 124 -16.25 11.04 -18.75
C ASN A 124 -16.21 12.45 -18.13
N ASN A 125 -15.13 13.22 -18.40
CA ASN A 125 -14.91 14.57 -17.86
C ASN A 125 -15.12 14.66 -16.33
N ARG A 126 -14.48 13.76 -15.58
CA ARG A 126 -14.60 13.70 -14.12
C ARG A 126 -13.30 13.30 -13.45
N LEU A 127 -13.24 13.52 -12.15
CA LEU A 127 -12.14 13.11 -11.29
C LEU A 127 -12.63 12.03 -10.34
N LEU A 128 -11.78 11.01 -10.12
CA LEU A 128 -11.97 10.03 -9.06
C LEU A 128 -10.88 10.26 -8.01
N MET A 129 -11.27 10.40 -6.75
CA MET A 129 -10.35 10.51 -5.62
C MET A 129 -10.34 9.20 -4.85
N PHE A 130 -9.15 8.71 -4.49
CA PHE A 130 -9.00 7.75 -3.40
C PHE A 130 -8.83 8.53 -2.11
N TYR A 131 -9.76 8.39 -1.18
CA TYR A 131 -9.76 9.13 0.09
C TYR A 131 -9.45 8.21 1.27
N HIS A 132 -8.76 8.79 2.25
CA HIS A 132 -8.52 8.20 3.55
C HIS A 132 -9.72 8.49 4.45
N ALA A 133 -10.24 7.47 5.13
CA ALA A 133 -11.36 7.62 6.04
C ALA A 133 -11.04 7.04 7.41
N GLU A 134 -11.35 7.76 8.48
CA GLU A 134 -11.08 7.33 9.84
C GLU A 134 -12.37 7.27 10.67
N ASN A 135 -12.43 6.26 11.53
CA ASN A 135 -13.34 6.21 12.67
C ASN A 135 -12.54 6.29 13.96
N ASN A 136 -12.88 7.22 14.83
CA ASN A 136 -12.28 7.35 16.15
C ASN A 136 -12.63 6.12 16.99
N THR A 137 -11.65 5.61 17.71
CA THR A 137 -11.78 4.51 18.67
C THR A 137 -11.22 4.95 20.02
N SER A 138 -11.41 4.14 21.05
CA SER A 138 -10.81 4.43 22.36
C SER A 138 -9.27 4.40 22.36
N GLY A 139 -8.66 3.68 21.39
CA GLY A 139 -7.22 3.50 21.28
C GLY A 139 -6.54 4.35 20.21
N GLY A 140 -7.27 5.25 19.54
CA GLY A 140 -6.78 6.03 18.40
C GLY A 140 -7.83 6.08 17.28
N PHE A 141 -7.47 5.63 16.08
CA PHE A 141 -8.37 5.61 14.92
C PHE A 141 -8.30 4.28 14.18
N TRP A 142 -9.37 3.96 13.45
CA TRP A 142 -9.40 2.85 12.51
C TRP A 142 -9.65 3.40 11.11
N ALA A 143 -8.68 3.18 10.22
CA ALA A 143 -8.66 3.78 8.90
C ALA A 143 -9.11 2.81 7.80
N SER A 144 -9.63 3.38 6.72
CA SER A 144 -10.08 2.69 5.51
C SER A 144 -9.82 3.58 4.29
N ILE A 145 -9.88 2.98 3.09
CA ILE A 145 -9.81 3.73 1.82
C ILE A 145 -11.18 3.66 1.16
N GLY A 146 -11.69 4.80 0.74
CA GLY A 146 -12.88 4.91 -0.12
C GLY A 146 -12.61 5.68 -1.40
N MET A 147 -13.64 5.82 -2.22
CA MET A 147 -13.58 6.59 -3.46
C MET A 147 -14.63 7.68 -3.50
N ALA A 148 -14.27 8.83 -4.05
CA ALA A 148 -15.21 9.93 -4.31
C ALA A 148 -15.11 10.40 -5.76
N VAL A 149 -16.20 10.95 -6.29
CA VAL A 149 -16.26 11.50 -7.64
C VAL A 149 -16.46 13.01 -7.63
N SER A 150 -15.84 13.70 -8.58
CA SER A 150 -16.10 15.11 -8.87
C SER A 150 -16.30 15.32 -10.37
N THR A 151 -17.37 16.01 -10.76
CA THR A 151 -17.69 16.38 -12.15
C THR A 151 -17.47 17.86 -12.45
N ASN A 152 -16.92 18.61 -11.48
CA ASN A 152 -16.73 20.06 -11.56
C ASN A 152 -15.29 20.48 -11.21
N GLY A 153 -14.32 19.65 -11.57
CA GLY A 153 -12.89 19.95 -11.40
C GLY A 153 -12.43 19.99 -9.95
N GLY A 154 -13.06 19.21 -9.07
CA GLY A 154 -12.70 19.06 -7.67
C GLY A 154 -13.39 20.03 -6.71
N ALA A 155 -14.32 20.87 -7.20
CA ALA A 155 -15.02 21.85 -6.36
C ALA A 155 -16.05 21.19 -5.42
N ASN A 156 -16.67 20.08 -5.83
CA ASN A 156 -17.50 19.23 -4.97
C ASN A 156 -17.12 17.76 -5.16
N TRP A 157 -17.26 16.98 -4.09
CA TRP A 157 -16.99 15.54 -4.08
C TRP A 157 -18.21 14.79 -3.55
N THR A 158 -18.56 13.67 -4.17
CA THR A 158 -19.63 12.76 -3.70
C THR A 158 -19.03 11.39 -3.42
N ASP A 159 -19.37 10.83 -2.26
CA ASP A 159 -18.91 9.50 -1.86
C ASP A 159 -19.46 8.42 -2.80
N LEU A 160 -18.56 7.55 -3.27
CA LEU A 160 -18.89 6.33 -4.02
C LEU A 160 -18.91 5.10 -3.10
N GLY A 161 -18.26 5.15 -1.94
CA GLY A 161 -18.17 4.07 -0.96
C GLY A 161 -16.74 3.61 -0.67
N ARG A 162 -16.62 2.76 0.36
CA ARG A 162 -15.34 2.16 0.76
C ARG A 162 -14.92 1.05 -0.18
N ILE A 163 -13.61 0.98 -0.46
CA ILE A 163 -13.01 -0.06 -1.31
C ILE A 163 -12.04 -0.97 -0.57
N ILE A 164 -11.38 -0.47 0.48
CA ILE A 164 -10.41 -1.23 1.26
C ILE A 164 -10.63 -0.98 2.76
N LYS A 165 -10.73 -2.07 3.53
CA LYS A 165 -10.75 -2.06 5.01
C LYS A 165 -9.64 -2.99 5.52
N PRO A 166 -9.00 -2.68 6.66
CA PRO A 166 -8.15 -3.62 7.36
C PRO A 166 -8.84 -4.97 7.59
N ASN A 167 -8.08 -6.05 7.69
CA ASN A 167 -8.64 -7.36 8.06
C ASN A 167 -9.14 -7.38 9.50
N ILE A 168 -8.44 -6.71 10.42
CA ILE A 168 -8.93 -6.52 11.79
C ILE A 168 -10.13 -5.57 11.77
N GLU A 169 -11.26 -6.06 12.25
CA GLU A 169 -12.49 -5.28 12.33
C GLU A 169 -12.38 -4.19 13.41
N ILE A 170 -13.03 -3.05 13.17
CA ILE A 170 -13.06 -1.94 14.13
C ILE A 170 -13.58 -2.36 15.50
N SER A 171 -14.55 -3.28 15.53
CA SER A 171 -15.17 -3.83 16.74
C SER A 171 -14.39 -4.99 17.36
N SER A 172 -13.27 -5.42 16.78
CA SER A 172 -12.46 -6.50 17.34
C SER A 172 -11.92 -6.08 18.70
N PRO A 173 -12.03 -6.91 19.76
CA PRO A 173 -11.41 -6.61 21.05
C PRO A 173 -9.88 -6.59 20.97
N ASN A 174 -9.31 -7.14 19.90
CA ASN A 174 -7.87 -7.11 19.63
C ASN A 174 -7.43 -5.77 19.01
N ASN A 175 -8.35 -4.93 18.55
CA ASN A 175 -8.08 -3.60 18.03
C ASN A 175 -7.92 -2.59 19.19
N VAL A 176 -6.70 -2.46 19.70
CA VAL A 176 -6.41 -1.63 20.90
C VAL A 176 -5.61 -0.37 20.61
N SER A 177 -5.26 -0.11 19.35
CA SER A 177 -4.43 1.02 18.92
C SER A 177 -4.89 1.55 17.57
N SER A 178 -4.27 2.61 17.07
CA SER A 178 -4.52 3.06 15.70
C SER A 178 -4.22 1.97 14.68
N VAL A 179 -5.15 1.76 13.75
CA VAL A 179 -5.02 0.90 12.57
C VAL A 179 -5.07 1.81 11.35
N ASP A 180 -3.93 1.95 10.67
CA ASP A 180 -3.76 2.88 9.56
C ASP A 180 -3.51 2.13 8.24
N VAL A 181 -4.14 2.61 7.17
CA VAL A 181 -4.04 2.06 5.80
C VAL A 181 -3.23 2.95 4.84
N MET A 182 -2.63 4.05 5.31
CA MET A 182 -1.93 5.07 4.51
C MET A 182 -2.86 5.84 3.54
N GLY A 183 -2.29 6.72 2.71
CA GLY A 183 -3.05 7.61 1.83
C GLY A 183 -3.42 7.07 0.45
N ALA A 184 -3.50 5.74 0.27
CA ALA A 184 -3.98 5.08 -0.96
C ALA A 184 -3.21 5.40 -2.28
N PRO A 185 -1.87 5.34 -2.31
CA PRO A 185 -1.14 5.48 -3.57
C PRO A 185 -1.52 4.37 -4.55
N TYR A 186 -1.53 4.68 -5.85
CA TYR A 186 -1.97 3.73 -6.86
C TYR A 186 -1.16 3.83 -8.16
N ILE A 187 -1.17 2.74 -8.91
CA ILE A 187 -0.75 2.69 -10.33
C ILE A 187 -1.86 2.09 -11.18
N ILE A 188 -1.76 2.31 -12.49
CA ILE A 188 -2.56 1.56 -13.47
C ILE A 188 -1.62 0.62 -14.22
N LYS A 189 -1.97 -0.66 -14.24
CA LYS A 189 -1.20 -1.71 -14.89
C LYS A 189 -2.15 -2.75 -15.47
N ASP A 190 -1.94 -3.12 -16.74
CA ASP A 190 -2.72 -4.14 -17.45
C ASP A 190 -4.25 -3.97 -17.36
N GLY A 191 -4.73 -2.71 -17.35
CA GLY A 191 -6.15 -2.39 -17.25
C GLY A 191 -6.75 -2.45 -15.84
N TYR A 192 -5.92 -2.59 -14.80
CA TYR A 192 -6.34 -2.57 -13.40
C TYR A 192 -5.74 -1.38 -12.64
N PHE A 193 -6.51 -0.82 -11.72
CA PHE A 193 -5.95 -0.04 -10.62
C PHE A 193 -5.29 -0.98 -9.63
N TYR A 194 -4.06 -0.69 -9.23
CA TYR A 194 -3.39 -1.32 -8.10
C TYR A 194 -3.26 -0.27 -7.01
N VAL A 195 -4.03 -0.41 -5.93
CA VAL A 195 -4.06 0.52 -4.80
C VAL A 195 -3.29 -0.10 -3.65
N TYR A 196 -2.27 0.61 -3.17
CA TYR A 196 -1.36 0.15 -2.14
C TYR A 196 -1.75 0.72 -0.78
N PHE A 197 -1.60 -0.09 0.26
CA PHE A 197 -2.08 0.22 1.59
C PHE A 197 -1.32 -0.56 2.66
N ARG A 198 -1.49 -0.19 3.92
CA ARG A 198 -1.07 -1.00 5.08
C ARG A 198 -2.24 -1.79 5.60
N ASP A 199 -1.99 -2.94 6.19
CA ASP A 199 -3.05 -3.77 6.78
C ASP A 199 -2.68 -4.17 8.20
N THR A 200 -3.69 -4.55 8.98
CA THR A 200 -3.53 -5.22 10.25
C THR A 200 -4.42 -6.45 10.23
N ILE A 201 -3.80 -7.63 10.33
CA ILE A 201 -4.48 -8.93 10.32
C ILE A 201 -4.89 -9.30 11.73
N ASP A 202 -6.16 -9.70 11.93
CA ASP A 202 -6.59 -10.26 13.20
C ASP A 202 -6.05 -11.69 13.35
N THR A 203 -5.09 -11.85 14.25
CA THR A 203 -4.47 -13.14 14.58
C THR A 203 -5.05 -13.76 15.85
N GLY A 204 -6.13 -13.20 16.40
CA GLY A 204 -6.67 -13.59 17.71
C GLY A 204 -5.84 -13.08 18.88
N THR A 205 -4.86 -12.21 18.64
CA THR A 205 -3.98 -11.62 19.65
C THR A 205 -4.13 -10.11 19.66
N ILE A 206 -4.00 -9.49 20.83
CA ILE A 206 -4.02 -8.04 21.02
C ILE A 206 -3.06 -7.35 20.03
N GLY A 207 -3.57 -6.37 19.28
CA GLY A 207 -2.84 -5.60 18.28
C GLY A 207 -2.77 -6.24 16.88
N GLY A 208 -3.18 -7.50 16.72
CA GLY A 208 -3.09 -8.22 15.45
C GLY A 208 -1.66 -8.33 14.91
N SER A 209 -1.54 -8.51 13.59
CA SER A 209 -0.26 -8.54 12.87
C SER A 209 -0.24 -7.51 11.76
N ALA A 210 0.70 -6.56 11.84
CA ALA A 210 0.86 -5.51 10.83
C ALA A 210 1.45 -6.07 9.51
N VAL A 211 0.87 -5.63 8.40
CA VAL A 211 1.36 -5.85 7.03
C VAL A 211 1.94 -4.53 6.51
N ASN A 212 3.24 -4.54 6.24
CA ASN A 212 4.00 -3.32 5.94
C ASN A 212 3.58 -2.63 4.63
N LEU A 213 3.37 -3.41 3.57
CA LEU A 213 2.78 -2.95 2.32
C LEU A 213 1.95 -4.08 1.72
N ALA A 214 0.70 -3.78 1.43
CA ALA A 214 -0.25 -4.65 0.73
C ALA A 214 -0.75 -3.94 -0.53
N VAL A 215 -1.43 -4.70 -1.40
CA VAL A 215 -2.04 -4.17 -2.61
C VAL A 215 -3.39 -4.83 -2.87
N ALA A 216 -4.34 -4.03 -3.33
CA ALA A 216 -5.62 -4.48 -3.84
C ALA A 216 -5.80 -3.96 -5.25
N ARG A 217 -6.57 -4.67 -6.08
CA ARG A 217 -6.85 -4.23 -7.45
C ARG A 217 -8.31 -4.37 -7.85
N ALA A 218 -8.71 -3.54 -8.80
CA ALA A 218 -9.95 -3.65 -9.54
C ALA A 218 -9.74 -3.22 -10.99
N SER A 219 -10.58 -3.72 -11.90
CA SER A 219 -10.56 -3.30 -13.31
C SER A 219 -10.83 -1.80 -13.40
N VAL A 220 -10.03 -1.07 -14.18
CA VAL A 220 -10.26 0.36 -14.44
C VAL A 220 -11.64 0.56 -15.07
N ALA A 221 -12.03 -0.31 -16.01
CA ALA A 221 -13.34 -0.26 -16.64
C ALA A 221 -14.48 -0.43 -15.63
N ASP A 222 -14.35 -1.37 -14.70
CA ASP A 222 -15.40 -1.62 -13.70
C ASP A 222 -15.49 -0.49 -12.67
N VAL A 223 -14.35 0.09 -12.28
CA VAL A 223 -14.30 1.29 -11.43
C VAL A 223 -15.01 2.46 -12.11
N ILE A 224 -14.71 2.73 -13.38
CA ILE A 224 -15.35 3.78 -14.17
C ILE A 224 -16.85 3.53 -14.31
N ASN A 225 -17.26 2.29 -14.60
CA ASN A 225 -18.66 1.93 -14.75
C ASN A 225 -19.44 2.10 -13.44
N ALA A 226 -18.89 1.63 -12.31
CA ALA A 226 -19.53 1.80 -11.01
C ALA A 226 -19.65 3.29 -10.61
N ALA A 227 -18.62 4.09 -10.90
CA ALA A 227 -18.67 5.52 -10.62
C ALA A 227 -19.77 6.25 -11.43
N ASN A 228 -20.18 5.73 -12.60
CA ASN A 228 -21.31 6.30 -13.37
C ASN A 228 -22.65 6.15 -12.65
N THR A 229 -22.79 5.14 -11.80
CA THR A 229 -23.99 4.87 -11.01
C THR A 229 -23.86 5.34 -9.56
N GLY A 230 -22.82 6.13 -9.25
CA GLY A 230 -22.57 6.60 -7.88
C GLY A 230 -22.15 5.47 -6.94
N ASP A 231 -21.41 4.48 -7.44
CA ASP A 231 -21.00 3.31 -6.68
C ASP A 231 -19.52 2.94 -6.89
N VAL A 232 -19.06 1.95 -6.13
CA VAL A 232 -17.74 1.33 -6.28
C VAL A 232 -17.85 -0.08 -6.83
N THR A 233 -16.78 -0.55 -7.46
CA THR A 233 -16.59 -1.97 -7.76
C THR A 233 -15.79 -2.63 -6.63
N ALA A 234 -15.89 -3.96 -6.53
CA ALA A 234 -15.15 -4.72 -5.54
C ALA A 234 -13.66 -4.75 -5.88
N PHE A 235 -12.84 -4.24 -4.97
CA PHE A 235 -11.40 -4.46 -5.01
C PHE A 235 -11.06 -5.82 -4.41
N GLN A 236 -10.02 -6.47 -4.93
CA GLN A 236 -9.51 -7.74 -4.42
C GLN A 236 -8.09 -7.53 -3.90
N LYS A 237 -7.79 -7.91 -2.66
CA LYS A 237 -6.46 -7.91 -2.05
C LYS A 237 -5.63 -9.08 -2.59
N TYR A 238 -4.33 -8.85 -2.71
CA TYR A 238 -3.37 -9.88 -3.03
C TYR A 238 -3.04 -10.71 -1.77
N TYR A 239 -3.23 -12.02 -1.85
CA TYR A 239 -2.91 -12.99 -0.80
C TYR A 239 -2.73 -14.40 -1.39
N GLY A 240 -1.78 -15.16 -0.85
CA GLY A 240 -1.47 -16.52 -1.33
C GLY A 240 -1.12 -16.59 -2.81
N GLY A 241 -0.48 -15.55 -3.36
CA GLY A 241 -0.10 -15.49 -4.78
C GLY A 241 -1.22 -15.12 -5.75
N SER A 242 -2.39 -14.69 -5.27
CA SER A 242 -3.55 -14.34 -6.11
C SER A 242 -4.32 -13.14 -5.58
N PHE A 243 -5.08 -12.46 -6.46
CA PHE A 243 -6.05 -11.43 -6.07
C PHE A 243 -7.41 -12.06 -5.80
N SER A 244 -7.56 -12.68 -4.64
CA SER A 244 -8.71 -13.52 -4.28
C SER A 244 -9.41 -13.14 -2.98
N GLN A 245 -8.84 -12.23 -2.21
CA GLN A 245 -9.39 -11.80 -0.93
C GLN A 245 -10.18 -10.50 -1.11
N PRO A 246 -11.33 -10.32 -0.44
CA PRO A 246 -12.10 -9.09 -0.58
C PRO A 246 -11.33 -7.87 -0.07
N GLY A 247 -11.44 -6.74 -0.78
CA GLY A 247 -10.91 -5.43 -0.35
C GLY A 247 -11.41 -5.02 1.03
N LEU A 248 -12.65 -5.37 1.35
CA LEU A 248 -13.27 -5.10 2.63
C LEU A 248 -13.06 -6.31 3.56
N GLY A 249 -12.12 -6.20 4.51
CA GLY A 249 -11.92 -7.19 5.58
C GLY A 249 -11.15 -8.45 5.20
N GLY A 250 -10.84 -8.68 3.91
CA GLY A 250 -10.07 -9.85 3.48
C GLY A 250 -8.62 -9.83 3.94
N TYR A 251 -7.96 -11.00 3.91
CA TYR A 251 -6.53 -11.11 4.21
C TYR A 251 -5.68 -10.40 3.15
N SER A 252 -4.48 -9.96 3.55
CA SER A 252 -3.44 -9.45 2.66
C SER A 252 -2.08 -10.02 3.01
N GLN A 253 -1.14 -9.95 2.07
CA GLN A 253 0.25 -10.35 2.29
C GLN A 253 1.20 -9.16 2.10
N ASN A 254 2.31 -9.17 2.83
CA ASN A 254 3.36 -8.16 2.66
C ASN A 254 4.08 -8.35 1.32
N ILE A 255 4.00 -7.35 0.46
CA ILE A 255 4.67 -7.33 -0.85
C ILE A 255 6.00 -6.57 -0.85
N ALA A 256 6.29 -5.80 0.20
CA ALA A 256 7.57 -5.11 0.41
C ALA A 256 8.45 -5.89 1.40
N VAL A 257 8.83 -7.11 1.03
CA VAL A 257 9.64 -7.99 1.90
C VAL A 257 11.04 -7.40 2.09
N GLY A 258 11.47 -7.27 3.35
CA GLY A 258 12.79 -6.74 3.70
C GLY A 258 12.86 -5.21 3.76
N TYR A 259 11.77 -4.49 3.46
CA TYR A 259 11.71 -3.05 3.65
C TYR A 259 11.62 -2.73 5.15
N PRO A 260 12.14 -1.57 5.59
CA PRO A 260 11.85 -1.07 6.93
C PRO A 260 10.35 -0.71 7.05
N PRO A 261 9.84 -0.47 8.28
CA PRO A 261 8.46 -0.06 8.48
C PRO A 261 8.10 1.19 7.67
N ILE A 262 7.22 1.04 6.69
CA ILE A 262 6.73 2.13 5.86
C ILE A 262 5.70 2.90 6.68
N ARG A 263 5.97 4.18 6.93
CA ARG A 263 5.03 5.09 7.57
C ARG A 263 4.06 5.71 6.59
N TRP A 264 4.58 6.12 5.45
CA TRP A 264 3.82 6.69 4.35
C TRP A 264 4.55 6.40 3.05
N CYS A 265 3.84 6.26 1.94
CA CYS A 265 4.48 6.05 0.64
C CYS A 265 3.68 6.66 -0.51
N ASP A 266 4.34 6.72 -1.65
CA ASP A 266 3.69 6.94 -2.94
C ASP A 266 4.43 6.18 -4.05
N ILE A 267 3.74 5.96 -5.17
CA ILE A 267 4.26 5.16 -6.28
C ILE A 267 4.08 5.90 -7.60
N ILE A 268 5.09 5.77 -8.47
CA ILE A 268 5.11 6.38 -9.80
C ILE A 268 5.70 5.42 -10.84
N GLN A 269 5.20 5.45 -12.07
CA GLN A 269 5.73 4.70 -13.20
C GLN A 269 6.89 5.47 -13.86
N LEU A 270 8.00 4.78 -14.08
CA LEU A 270 9.18 5.24 -14.80
C LEU A 270 9.18 4.61 -16.20
N GLN A 271 8.52 5.25 -17.16
CA GLN A 271 8.26 4.65 -18.47
C GLN A 271 9.56 4.39 -19.25
N GLN A 272 10.56 5.26 -19.13
CA GLN A 272 11.86 5.14 -19.81
C GLN A 272 12.53 3.79 -19.54
N ILE A 273 12.38 3.27 -18.32
CA ILE A 273 13.01 2.02 -17.89
C ILE A 273 12.00 0.89 -17.65
N GLY A 274 10.72 1.11 -17.94
CA GLY A 274 9.66 0.10 -17.79
C GLY A 274 9.48 -0.41 -16.36
N ARG A 275 9.61 0.46 -15.35
CA ARG A 275 9.52 0.11 -13.93
C ARG A 275 8.55 1.00 -13.19
N TYR A 276 8.18 0.60 -11.98
CA TYR A 276 7.54 1.47 -10.99
C TYR A 276 8.52 1.74 -9.85
N ALA A 277 8.49 2.95 -9.30
CA ALA A 277 9.25 3.33 -8.12
C ALA A 277 8.29 3.61 -6.96
N ILE A 278 8.58 3.04 -5.79
CA ILE A 278 7.97 3.39 -4.52
C ILE A 278 8.91 4.35 -3.80
N VAL A 279 8.38 5.48 -3.38
CA VAL A 279 9.06 6.40 -2.45
C VAL A 279 8.33 6.32 -1.13
N PHE A 280 9.07 6.25 -0.03
CA PHE A 280 8.45 6.04 1.27
C PHE A 280 9.19 6.74 2.39
N THR A 281 8.46 7.08 3.44
CA THR A 281 8.99 7.48 4.74
C THR A 281 9.13 6.24 5.60
N THR A 282 10.24 6.15 6.32
CA THR A 282 10.40 5.25 7.46
C THR A 282 10.95 6.06 8.64
N ASP A 283 10.73 5.56 9.84
CA ASP A 283 11.37 6.05 11.05
C ASP A 283 12.09 4.92 11.79
N SER A 284 13.07 5.29 12.59
CA SER A 284 13.72 4.42 13.56
C SER A 284 14.14 5.26 14.76
N SER A 285 13.71 4.86 15.95
CA SER A 285 14.07 5.54 17.22
C SER A 285 13.78 7.06 17.21
N GLY A 286 12.65 7.46 16.62
CA GLY A 286 12.24 8.88 16.54
C GLY A 286 12.99 9.69 15.48
N GLN A 287 13.81 9.06 14.64
CA GLN A 287 14.43 9.70 13.48
C GLN A 287 13.76 9.24 12.20
N TYR A 288 13.47 10.17 11.30
CA TYR A 288 12.85 9.92 10.01
C TYR A 288 13.90 9.94 8.90
N THR A 289 13.67 9.11 7.89
CA THR A 289 14.36 9.21 6.60
C THR A 289 13.40 8.80 5.47
N MET A 290 13.84 8.97 4.23
CA MET A 290 13.13 8.45 3.08
C MET A 290 13.87 7.26 2.49
N GLY A 291 13.13 6.40 1.81
CA GLY A 291 13.67 5.36 0.96
C GLY A 291 13.00 5.36 -0.40
N ILE A 292 13.68 4.72 -1.35
CA ILE A 292 13.17 4.49 -2.69
C ILE A 292 13.47 3.06 -3.12
N GLY A 293 12.50 2.41 -3.74
CA GLY A 293 12.66 1.08 -4.30
C GLY A 293 11.96 0.96 -5.64
N THR A 294 12.18 -0.15 -6.35
CA THR A 294 11.56 -0.37 -7.66
C THR A 294 10.91 -1.74 -7.75
N THR A 295 10.02 -1.88 -8.73
CA THR A 295 9.40 -3.13 -9.13
C THR A 295 9.14 -3.11 -10.64
N GLU A 296 9.10 -4.28 -11.25
CA GLU A 296 8.69 -4.46 -12.65
C GLU A 296 7.20 -4.81 -12.75
N ASP A 297 6.63 -5.44 -11.72
CA ASP A 297 5.29 -6.04 -11.78
C ASP A 297 4.27 -5.41 -10.81
N GLY A 298 4.71 -4.57 -9.87
CA GLY A 298 3.86 -3.98 -8.85
C GLY A 298 3.62 -4.87 -7.62
N LEU A 299 4.22 -6.08 -7.57
CA LEU A 299 4.02 -7.10 -6.53
C LEU A 299 5.32 -7.52 -5.85
N GLY A 300 6.42 -7.60 -6.61
CA GLY A 300 7.76 -7.89 -6.10
C GLY A 300 8.60 -6.63 -6.06
N TRP A 301 8.82 -6.09 -4.87
CA TRP A 301 9.64 -4.89 -4.70
C TRP A 301 11.10 -5.26 -4.43
N TYR A 302 12.01 -4.73 -5.23
CA TYR A 302 13.46 -4.86 -5.02
C TYR A 302 13.90 -4.12 -3.76
N PRO A 303 15.02 -4.49 -3.11
CA PRO A 303 15.51 -3.79 -1.93
C PRO A 303 15.56 -2.27 -2.10
N ALA A 304 15.12 -1.55 -1.08
CA ALA A 304 15.10 -0.10 -1.09
C ALA A 304 16.50 0.48 -0.85
N ALA A 305 16.79 1.61 -1.51
CA ALA A 305 17.89 2.50 -1.19
C ALA A 305 17.38 3.63 -0.28
N GLN A 306 18.23 4.11 0.63
CA GLN A 306 17.94 5.29 1.43
C GLN A 306 18.06 6.55 0.55
N LEU A 307 17.12 7.49 0.72
CA LEU A 307 17.01 8.73 -0.05
C LEU A 307 17.19 9.94 0.88
N GLY A 308 18.44 10.14 1.32
CA GLY A 308 18.84 11.22 2.26
C GLY A 308 19.17 10.71 3.66
N ASP A 309 19.73 11.57 4.51
CA ASP A 309 20.13 11.19 5.88
C ASP A 309 18.94 11.08 6.84
N PHE A 310 19.15 10.43 7.98
CA PHE A 310 18.20 10.46 9.09
C PHE A 310 18.15 11.86 9.71
N THR A 311 16.95 12.27 10.12
CA THR A 311 16.69 13.55 10.78
C THR A 311 15.69 13.40 11.91
N THR A 312 15.75 14.28 12.90
CA THR A 312 14.74 14.34 13.98
C THR A 312 13.46 15.04 13.54
N ARG A 313 13.45 15.60 12.33
CA ARG A 313 12.27 16.25 11.75
C ARG A 313 11.33 15.20 11.19
N GLU A 314 10.03 15.36 11.39
CA GLU A 314 9.03 14.49 10.79
C GLU A 314 8.96 14.77 9.28
N LEU A 315 9.10 13.70 8.48
CA LEU A 315 9.06 13.75 7.03
C LEU A 315 7.94 12.84 6.54
N ILE A 316 6.72 13.34 6.37
CA ILE A 316 5.56 12.48 6.09
C ILE A 316 4.73 13.02 4.92
N TYR A 317 3.64 12.32 4.59
CA TYR A 317 2.73 12.67 3.50
C TYR A 317 3.43 12.81 2.14
N ILE A 318 4.42 11.94 1.93
CA ILE A 318 5.19 11.87 0.69
C ILE A 318 4.25 11.67 -0.50
N THR A 319 4.46 12.44 -1.56
CA THR A 319 3.78 12.31 -2.84
C THR A 319 4.79 12.33 -3.98
N ALA A 320 4.74 11.34 -4.86
CA ALA A 320 5.51 11.30 -6.09
C ALA A 320 4.70 11.90 -7.25
N SER A 321 5.34 12.69 -8.11
CA SER A 321 4.69 13.31 -9.26
C SER A 321 5.64 13.42 -10.45
N SER A 322 5.13 13.17 -11.65
CA SER A 322 5.75 13.69 -12.87
C SER A 322 5.49 15.20 -13.00
N ASP A 323 6.17 15.85 -13.94
CA ASP A 323 5.84 17.20 -14.42
C ASP A 323 4.55 17.24 -15.25
N ASN A 324 4.04 16.09 -15.67
CA ASN A 324 2.82 15.97 -16.46
C ASN A 324 1.58 15.84 -15.57
N TYR A 325 0.93 16.97 -15.29
CA TYR A 325 -0.30 17.01 -14.50
C TYR A 325 -1.49 16.33 -15.19
N SER A 326 -1.42 16.01 -16.48
CA SER A 326 -2.46 15.19 -17.11
C SER A 326 -2.37 13.73 -16.69
N ASN A 327 -1.19 13.29 -16.21
CA ASN A 327 -0.96 11.98 -15.64
C ASN A 327 0.22 12.02 -14.64
N GLN A 328 -0.06 12.47 -13.42
CA GLN A 328 0.91 12.57 -12.33
C GLN A 328 1.72 11.28 -12.11
N ARG A 329 1.08 10.13 -12.33
CA ARG A 329 1.58 8.80 -11.96
C ARG A 329 2.54 8.21 -12.98
N VAL A 330 2.82 8.90 -14.08
CA VAL A 330 3.68 8.41 -15.16
C VAL A 330 4.71 9.46 -15.52
N VAL A 331 5.98 9.11 -15.33
CA VAL A 331 7.12 9.81 -15.92
C VAL A 331 7.25 9.34 -17.37
N PRO A 332 7.12 10.23 -18.37
CA PRO A 332 7.17 9.85 -19.77
C PRO A 332 8.55 9.32 -20.16
N ALA A 333 8.62 8.47 -21.19
CA ALA A 333 9.89 7.89 -21.65
C ALA A 333 10.95 8.92 -22.10
N SER A 334 10.53 10.16 -22.37
CA SER A 334 11.39 11.30 -22.70
C SER A 334 11.99 12.01 -21.49
N SER A 335 11.57 11.66 -20.27
CA SER A 335 12.07 12.25 -19.02
C SER A 335 12.74 11.18 -18.16
N ASN A 336 13.79 11.61 -17.47
CA ASN A 336 14.55 10.85 -16.50
C ASN A 336 14.44 11.46 -15.09
N GLU A 337 13.43 12.29 -14.84
CA GLU A 337 13.22 12.98 -13.57
C GLU A 337 11.75 12.90 -13.11
N PHE A 338 11.57 12.89 -11.80
CA PHE A 338 10.28 13.10 -11.16
C PHE A 338 10.46 13.87 -9.86
N TYR A 339 9.35 14.28 -9.24
CA TYR A 339 9.36 15.07 -8.02
C TYR A 339 8.81 14.28 -6.84
N ILE A 340 9.38 14.54 -5.68
CA ILE A 340 8.85 14.12 -4.38
C ILE A 340 8.43 15.38 -3.64
N TYR A 341 7.18 15.43 -3.22
CA TYR A 341 6.67 16.43 -2.29
C TYR A 341 6.43 15.81 -0.93
N ARG A 342 6.67 16.53 0.16
CA ARG A 342 6.45 16.04 1.53
C ARG A 342 6.21 17.17 2.52
N THR A 343 5.58 16.87 3.64
CA THR A 343 5.62 17.75 4.81
C THR A 343 6.95 17.60 5.54
N ASN A 344 7.41 18.70 6.16
CA ASN A 344 8.57 18.71 7.03
C ASN A 344 8.25 19.56 8.27
N SER A 345 8.39 18.97 9.47
CA SER A 345 8.12 19.62 10.76
C SER A 345 9.16 19.24 11.82
N VAL A 346 9.47 20.13 12.77
CA VAL A 346 10.29 19.80 13.95
C VAL A 346 9.50 19.06 15.04
N ASP A 347 8.17 19.13 15.03
CA ASP A 347 7.30 18.59 16.07
C ASP A 347 6.28 17.64 15.46
N SER A 348 6.55 16.33 15.52
CA SER A 348 5.63 15.29 15.04
C SER A 348 4.26 15.28 15.74
N VAL A 349 4.14 15.88 16.94
CA VAL A 349 2.89 15.91 17.71
C VAL A 349 2.03 17.09 17.27
N ASN A 350 2.62 18.28 17.15
CA ASN A 350 1.92 19.50 16.74
C ASN A 350 2.38 20.00 15.38
N ARG A 351 2.59 19.08 14.43
CA ARG A 351 3.22 19.36 13.13
C ARG A 351 2.68 20.61 12.45
N TRP A 352 1.37 20.80 12.53
CA TRP A 352 0.67 21.91 11.88
C TRP A 352 0.98 23.31 12.45
N THR A 353 1.80 23.42 13.48
CA THR A 353 2.28 24.70 14.00
C THR A 353 3.50 25.24 13.23
N ASP A 354 4.29 24.37 12.62
CA ASP A 354 5.55 24.72 11.95
C ASP A 354 5.76 24.05 10.57
N THR A 355 4.84 23.18 10.13
CA THR A 355 4.94 22.45 8.85
C THR A 355 5.14 23.39 7.66
N PHE A 356 6.10 23.03 6.83
CA PHE A 356 6.24 23.50 5.44
C PHE A 356 6.24 22.32 4.47
N ILE A 357 6.02 22.62 3.18
CA ILE A 357 6.07 21.64 2.10
C ILE A 357 7.40 21.77 1.38
N GLU A 358 8.10 20.64 1.25
CA GLU A 358 9.34 20.54 0.48
C GLU A 358 9.09 19.81 -0.84
N LYS A 359 9.92 20.13 -1.83
CA LYS A 359 10.06 19.42 -3.10
C LYS A 359 11.49 18.92 -3.25
N LEU A 360 11.66 17.68 -3.70
CA LEU A 360 12.92 17.15 -4.20
C LEU A 360 12.73 16.77 -5.67
N THR A 361 13.70 17.11 -6.52
CA THR A 361 13.81 16.51 -7.86
C THR A 361 14.62 15.23 -7.74
N VAL A 362 14.13 14.13 -8.29
CA VAL A 362 14.84 12.86 -8.32
C VAL A 362 15.11 12.50 -9.76
N SER A 363 16.38 12.60 -10.15
CA SER A 363 16.85 12.07 -11.43
C SER A 363 17.10 10.57 -11.29
N PHE A 364 16.86 9.80 -12.35
CA PHE A 364 17.13 8.37 -12.36
C PHE A 364 17.83 7.92 -13.63
N THR A 365 18.58 6.83 -13.49
CA THR A 365 19.14 6.07 -14.62
C THR A 365 18.93 4.59 -14.38
N GLY A 366 18.78 3.81 -15.44
CA GLY A 366 18.63 2.37 -15.31
C GLY A 366 18.55 1.71 -16.68
N ASN A 367 18.85 0.41 -16.71
CA ASN A 367 18.57 -0.38 -17.90
C ASN A 367 17.06 -0.54 -18.06
N PRO A 368 16.54 -0.52 -19.30
CA PRO A 368 15.16 -0.90 -19.55
C PRO A 368 14.87 -2.27 -18.93
N ALA A 369 13.69 -2.41 -18.32
CA ALA A 369 13.18 -3.71 -17.92
C ALA A 369 13.28 -4.66 -19.11
N SER A 370 13.79 -5.87 -18.86
CA SER A 370 13.73 -6.91 -19.90
C SER A 370 12.26 -7.09 -20.25
N PRO A 371 11.87 -7.16 -21.54
CA PRO A 371 10.49 -7.45 -21.91
C PRO A 371 10.11 -8.75 -21.21
N SER A 372 9.28 -8.65 -20.18
CA SER A 372 8.98 -9.78 -19.34
C SER A 372 8.19 -10.77 -20.19
N SER A 373 8.74 -11.97 -20.38
CA SER A 373 7.89 -13.13 -20.55
C SER A 373 6.96 -13.14 -19.34
N ASN A 374 5.65 -13.23 -19.54
CA ASN A 374 4.61 -13.32 -18.50
C ASN A 374 4.80 -14.55 -17.59
N THR A 375 5.90 -14.65 -16.86
CA THR A 375 6.09 -15.59 -15.78
C THR A 375 5.57 -14.90 -14.54
N SER A 376 4.36 -15.27 -14.12
CA SER A 376 3.83 -14.97 -12.80
C SER A 376 4.91 -15.32 -11.77
N ALA A 377 5.60 -14.30 -11.24
CA ALA A 377 6.53 -14.49 -10.14
C ALA A 377 5.68 -14.95 -8.96
N THR A 378 5.63 -16.27 -8.75
CA THR A 378 5.05 -16.83 -7.55
C THR A 378 6.01 -16.45 -6.43
N LEU A 379 5.68 -15.40 -5.67
CA LEU A 379 6.41 -15.11 -4.44
C LEU A 379 6.32 -16.37 -3.60
N ALA A 380 7.45 -17.06 -3.41
CA ALA A 380 7.49 -18.24 -2.58
C ALA A 380 7.00 -17.84 -1.18
N PRO A 381 6.13 -18.65 -0.53
CA PRO A 381 5.66 -18.37 0.82
C PRO A 381 6.87 -18.12 1.71
N THR A 382 6.80 -17.08 2.55
CA THR A 382 7.88 -16.81 3.50
C THR A 382 8.08 -18.02 4.41
N GLY A 383 9.27 -18.22 4.97
CA GLY A 383 9.60 -19.42 5.76
C GLY A 383 8.61 -19.74 6.90
N ARG A 384 7.87 -18.74 7.42
CA ARG A 384 6.79 -18.97 8.40
C ARG A 384 5.54 -19.61 7.81
N GLU A 385 5.17 -19.28 6.57
CA GLU A 385 4.01 -19.86 5.88
C GLU A 385 4.29 -21.30 5.43
N GLN A 386 5.54 -21.60 5.04
CA GLN A 386 5.94 -22.98 4.75
C GLN A 386 5.91 -23.86 6.01
N VAL A 387 6.29 -23.31 7.17
CA VAL A 387 6.17 -24.02 8.46
C VAL A 387 4.70 -24.30 8.80
N TYR A 388 3.80 -23.35 8.58
CA TYR A 388 2.36 -23.55 8.79
C TYR A 388 1.78 -24.63 7.86
N LEU A 389 2.10 -24.58 6.56
CA LEU A 389 1.69 -25.60 5.59
C LEU A 389 2.25 -26.98 5.93
N ALA A 390 3.50 -27.06 6.39
CA ALA A 390 4.12 -28.32 6.81
C ALA A 390 3.45 -28.88 8.09
N ILE A 391 3.10 -28.04 9.06
CA ILE A 391 2.38 -28.45 10.27
C ILE A 391 0.98 -28.96 9.93
N VAL A 392 0.25 -28.27 9.06
CA VAL A 392 -1.09 -28.68 8.63
C VAL A 392 -1.03 -29.99 7.84
N ALA A 393 -0.07 -30.16 6.92
CA ALA A 393 0.13 -31.40 6.20
C ALA A 393 0.48 -32.57 7.13
N ALA A 394 1.36 -32.35 8.12
CA ALA A 394 1.71 -33.35 9.12
C ALA A 394 0.51 -33.76 9.99
N ALA A 395 -0.36 -32.80 10.36
CA ALA A 395 -1.58 -33.07 11.12
C ALA A 395 -2.60 -33.91 10.31
N VAL A 396 -2.79 -33.60 9.02
CA VAL A 396 -3.68 -34.35 8.12
C VAL A 396 -3.19 -35.78 7.89
N ILE A 397 -1.88 -35.96 7.67
CA ILE A 397 -1.27 -37.28 7.52
C ILE A 397 -1.43 -38.09 8.81
N SER A 398 -1.20 -37.48 9.97
CA SER A 398 -1.36 -38.13 11.27
C SER A 398 -2.81 -38.56 11.53
N ALA A 399 -3.79 -37.71 11.22
CA ALA A 399 -5.20 -38.04 11.34
C ALA A 399 -5.61 -39.20 10.40
N THR A 400 -5.07 -39.22 9.18
CA THR A 400 -5.34 -40.29 8.19
C THR A 400 -4.76 -41.62 8.65
N ILE A 401 -3.54 -41.64 9.20
CA ILE A 401 -2.91 -42.84 9.75
C ILE A 401 -3.72 -43.39 10.93
N ILE A 402 -4.22 -42.53 11.82
CA ILE A 402 -5.06 -42.93 12.95
C ILE A 402 -6.36 -43.57 12.46
N ILE A 403 -7.03 -42.97 11.47
CA ILE A 403 -8.29 -43.50 10.90
C ILE A 403 -8.06 -44.88 10.26
N VAL A 404 -6.98 -45.06 9.50
CA VAL A 404 -6.64 -46.35 8.88
C VAL A 404 -6.30 -47.41 9.93
N ALA A 405 -5.57 -47.05 10.99
CA ALA A 405 -5.25 -47.96 12.09
C ALA A 405 -6.51 -48.43 12.86
N PHE A 406 -7.47 -47.53 13.08
CA PHE A 406 -8.76 -47.88 13.70
C PHE A 406 -9.70 -48.64 12.77
N GLY A 407 -9.65 -48.38 11.46
CA GLY A 407 -10.41 -49.14 10.46
C GLY A 407 -9.94 -50.59 10.35
N LEU A 408 -8.62 -50.82 10.38
CA LEU A 408 -8.03 -52.16 10.30
C LEU A 408 -8.23 -52.98 11.58
N SER A 409 -8.30 -52.36 12.77
CA SER A 409 -8.56 -53.11 14.02
C SER A 409 -9.99 -53.65 14.11
N ARG A 410 -10.94 -53.05 13.39
CA ARG A 410 -12.33 -53.53 13.34
C ARG A 410 -12.55 -54.72 12.40
N TYR A 411 -11.61 -55.01 11.50
CA TYR A 411 -11.72 -56.12 10.55
C TYR A 411 -11.23 -57.48 11.08
N ASN A 412 -10.55 -57.50 12.23
CA ASN A 412 -10.08 -58.72 12.89
C ASN A 412 -10.97 -59.11 14.08
N LYS A 413 -12.28 -59.26 13.86
CA LYS A 413 -13.11 -60.05 14.79
C LYS A 413 -13.01 -61.53 14.38
N PRO A 414 -12.46 -62.42 15.24
CA PRO A 414 -12.48 -63.84 14.96
C PRO A 414 -13.93 -64.30 14.90
N LYS A 415 -14.29 -65.01 13.82
CA LYS A 415 -15.56 -65.74 13.74
C LYS A 415 -15.59 -66.74 14.90
N GLN A 416 -16.44 -66.48 15.89
CA GLN A 416 -16.76 -67.47 16.91
C GLN A 416 -17.51 -68.62 16.23
N LYS A 417 -17.01 -69.85 16.44
CA LYS A 417 -17.71 -71.10 16.16
C LYS A 417 -18.50 -71.51 17.38
#